data_AF-A0A7S0E957-F1
#
_entry.id   AF-A0A7S0E957-F1
#
_cell.length_a   1.000
_cell.length_b   1.000
_cell.length_c   1.000
_cell.angle_alpha   90.00
_cell.angle_beta   90.00
_cell.angle_gamma   90.00
#
_symmetry.space_group_name_H-M   'P 1'
#
loop_
_entity.id
_entity.type
_entity.pdbx_description
1 polymer ?
#
loop_
_entity_poly.entity_id
_entity_poly.type
_entity_poly.pdbx_seq_one_letter_code
_entity_poly.pdbx_strand_id
1 'polypeptide(L)'
;TEHTHKSLRRLAAEYMLQHEEHFRDFLSLEKNTFEAYCKRIEKTNAWGGQHELIALCHVLQRDILVLRHDMSQQQFPDPETHPQYGGPPLRLSYHMHEYSGGEHYNSVVPYEDRNLRRRIRLKR
;
A
#
# COMPACT_ATOMS: atom_id res chain seq x y z
N THR A 1 -5.21 -12.44 6.56
CA THR A 1 -4.48 -12.80 5.33
C THR A 1 -3.00 -12.64 5.60
N GLU A 2 -2.23 -13.72 5.57
CA GLU A 2 -0.76 -13.65 5.74
C GLU A 2 -0.08 -13.45 4.39
N HIS A 3 -0.15 -12.22 3.88
CA HIS A 3 0.72 -11.84 2.77
C HIS A 3 2.10 -11.45 3.35
N THR A 4 3.15 -12.04 2.79
CA THR A 4 4.52 -11.56 3.05
C THR A 4 4.77 -10.28 2.27
N HIS A 5 5.72 -9.46 2.72
CA HIS A 5 6.16 -8.25 2.01
C HIS A 5 6.54 -8.55 0.54
N LYS A 6 7.22 -9.68 0.31
CA LYS A 6 7.59 -10.13 -1.04
C LYS A 6 6.35 -10.45 -1.90
N SER A 7 5.34 -11.12 -1.34
CA SER A 7 4.12 -11.41 -2.09
C SER A 7 3.31 -10.14 -2.41
N LEU A 8 3.26 -9.15 -1.50
CA LEU A 8 2.56 -7.89 -1.75
C LEU A 8 3.21 -7.11 -2.90
N ARG A 9 4.54 -7.05 -2.94
CA ARG A 9 5.28 -6.39 -4.03
C ARG A 9 5.01 -7.02 -5.38
N ARG A 10 5.02 -8.36 -5.42
CA ARG A 10 4.70 -9.11 -6.63
C ARG A 10 3.28 -8.82 -7.10
N LEU A 11 2.31 -8.86 -6.20
CA LEU A 11 0.90 -8.57 -6.52
C LEU A 11 0.71 -7.15 -7.05
N ALA A 12 1.38 -6.15 -6.45
CA ALA A 12 1.33 -4.78 -6.93
C ALA A 12 1.91 -4.67 -8.35
N ALA A 13 3.11 -5.22 -8.59
CA ALA A 13 3.76 -5.18 -9.89
C ALA A 13 2.94 -5.91 -10.99
N GLU A 14 2.40 -7.09 -10.68
CA GLU A 14 1.54 -7.85 -11.59
C GLU A 14 0.27 -7.05 -11.95
N TYR A 15 -0.37 -6.42 -10.98
CA TYR A 15 -1.56 -5.60 -11.22
C TYR A 15 -1.25 -4.37 -12.09
N MET A 16 -0.14 -3.69 -11.82
CA MET A 16 0.30 -2.53 -12.60
C MET A 16 0.60 -2.90 -14.05
N LEU A 17 1.24 -4.06 -14.29
CA LEU A 17 1.49 -4.58 -15.64
C LEU A 17 0.20 -4.93 -16.38
N GLN A 18 -0.80 -5.49 -15.70
CA GLN A 18 -2.10 -5.81 -16.29
C GLN A 18 -2.90 -4.56 -16.68
N HIS A 19 -2.63 -3.42 -16.02
CA HIS A 19 -3.30 -2.14 -16.25
C HIS A 19 -2.30 -1.09 -16.73
N GLU A 20 -1.38 -1.49 -17.62
CA GLU A 20 -0.24 -0.69 -18.06
C GLU A 20 -0.64 0.73 -18.47
N GLU A 21 -1.64 0.88 -19.35
CA GLU A 21 -2.03 2.19 -19.90
C GLU A 21 -2.33 3.21 -18.79
N HIS A 22 -3.13 2.81 -17.80
CA HIS A 22 -3.48 3.66 -16.68
C HIS A 22 -2.25 4.07 -15.86
N PHE A 23 -1.44 3.12 -15.41
CA PHE A 23 -0.28 3.43 -14.55
C PHE A 23 0.86 4.13 -15.29
N ARG A 24 1.03 3.82 -16.58
CA ARG A 24 2.08 4.39 -17.43
C ARG A 24 1.84 5.87 -17.67
N ASP A 25 0.59 6.27 -17.90
CA ASP A 25 0.23 7.66 -18.15
C ASP A 25 0.48 8.51 -16.89
N PHE A 26 0.14 8.02 -15.70
CA PHE A 26 0.45 8.69 -14.43
C PHE A 26 1.95 8.75 -14.13
N LEU A 27 2.71 7.70 -14.43
CA LEU A 27 4.16 7.68 -14.23
C LEU A 27 4.93 8.40 -15.34
N SER A 28 4.25 8.77 -16.45
CA SER A 28 4.87 9.36 -17.65
C SER A 28 6.07 8.57 -18.17
N LEU A 29 5.99 7.24 -18.13
CA LEU A 29 7.07 6.35 -18.57
C LEU A 29 6.80 5.77 -19.96
N GLU A 30 7.86 5.56 -20.73
CA GLU A 30 7.76 4.71 -21.92
C GLU A 30 7.55 3.24 -21.52
N LYS A 31 6.96 2.44 -22.42
CA LYS A 31 6.61 1.04 -22.17
C LYS A 31 7.77 0.20 -21.60
N ASN A 32 8.93 0.24 -22.25
CA ASN A 32 10.10 -0.53 -21.82
C ASN A 32 10.58 -0.11 -20.43
N THR A 33 10.46 1.18 -20.11
CA THR A 33 10.84 1.75 -18.81
C THR A 33 9.84 1.39 -17.73
N PHE A 34 8.55 1.33 -18.06
CA PHE A 34 7.47 0.88 -17.17
C PHE A 34 7.60 -0.61 -16.81
N GLU A 35 7.91 -1.47 -17.77
CA GLU A 35 8.17 -2.89 -17.48
C GLU A 35 9.38 -3.06 -16.55
N ALA A 36 10.45 -2.29 -16.78
CA ALA A 36 11.62 -2.29 -15.91
C ALA A 36 11.29 -1.76 -14.50
N TYR A 37 10.43 -0.74 -14.41
CA TYR A 37 9.90 -0.21 -13.15
C TYR A 37 9.15 -1.29 -12.35
N CYS A 38 8.22 -2.00 -12.98
CA CYS A 38 7.47 -3.09 -12.33
C CYS A 38 8.39 -4.23 -11.87
N LYS A 39 9.35 -4.65 -12.71
CA LYS A 39 10.37 -5.65 -12.34
C LYS A 39 11.24 -5.20 -11.17
N ARG A 40 11.56 -3.90 -11.07
CA ARG A 40 12.33 -3.33 -9.97
C ARG A 40 11.54 -3.39 -8.66
N ILE A 41 10.25 -3.04 -8.66
CA ILE A 41 9.39 -3.11 -7.47
C ILE A 41 9.33 -4.53 -6.91
N GLU A 42 9.17 -5.51 -7.78
CA GLU A 42 9.11 -6.92 -7.42
C GLU A 42 10.42 -7.41 -6.81
N LYS A 43 11.57 -7.03 -7.41
CA LYS A 43 12.88 -7.63 -7.11
C LYS A 43 13.72 -6.87 -6.09
N THR A 44 13.43 -5.60 -5.86
CA THR A 44 14.26 -4.74 -5.01
C THR A 44 13.51 -4.30 -3.75
N ASN A 45 14.27 -3.84 -2.76
CA ASN A 45 13.74 -3.13 -1.60
C ASN A 45 13.43 -1.65 -1.92
N ALA A 46 13.27 -1.28 -3.20
CA ALA A 46 12.87 0.07 -3.57
C ALA A 46 11.55 0.43 -2.88
N TRP A 47 11.47 1.63 -2.33
CA TRP A 47 10.35 2.05 -1.51
C TRP A 47 9.11 2.19 -2.39
N GLY A 48 7.99 1.61 -1.94
CA GLY A 48 6.72 1.71 -2.66
C GLY A 48 6.10 3.09 -2.43
N GLY A 49 5.47 3.65 -3.46
CA GLY A 49 4.78 4.93 -3.43
C GLY A 49 3.28 4.77 -3.61
N GLN A 50 2.64 5.86 -4.04
CA GLN A 50 1.17 5.92 -4.17
C GLN A 50 0.61 4.92 -5.19
N HIS A 51 1.31 4.69 -6.31
CA HIS A 51 0.86 3.80 -7.38
C HIS A 51 0.80 2.34 -6.92
N GLU A 52 1.79 1.89 -6.14
CA GLU A 52 1.79 0.56 -5.55
C GLU A 52 0.68 0.42 -4.51
N LEU A 53 0.38 1.47 -3.73
CA LEU A 53 -0.76 1.46 -2.80
C LEU A 53 -2.09 1.32 -3.55
N ILE A 54 -2.31 2.08 -4.62
CA ILE A 54 -3.52 1.97 -5.45
C ILE A 54 -3.64 0.54 -6.01
N ALA A 55 -2.57 0.02 -6.60
CA ALA A 55 -2.55 -1.36 -7.11
C ALA A 55 -2.90 -2.38 -6.03
N LEU A 56 -2.33 -2.24 -4.82
CA LEU A 56 -2.65 -3.10 -3.68
C LEU A 56 -4.10 -2.97 -3.21
N CYS A 57 -4.71 -1.78 -3.27
CA CYS A 57 -6.12 -1.61 -2.92
C CYS A 57 -7.00 -2.47 -3.82
N HIS A 58 -6.74 -2.45 -5.13
CA HIS A 58 -7.47 -3.25 -6.10
C HIS A 58 -7.23 -4.74 -5.91
N VAL A 59 -5.99 -5.18 -5.70
CA VAL A 59 -5.71 -6.62 -5.52
C VAL A 59 -6.29 -7.15 -4.21
N LEU A 60 -6.19 -6.38 -3.13
CA LEU A 60 -6.66 -6.81 -1.82
C LEU A 60 -8.16 -6.57 -1.62
N GLN A 61 -8.80 -5.82 -2.52
CA GLN A 61 -10.20 -5.37 -2.41
C GLN A 61 -10.42 -4.69 -1.04
N ARG A 62 -9.51 -3.77 -0.71
CA ARG A 62 -9.47 -3.03 0.56
C ARG A 62 -8.97 -1.62 0.33
N ASP A 63 -9.63 -0.66 0.94
CA ASP A 63 -9.12 0.70 1.01
C ASP A 63 -7.85 0.74 1.87
N ILE A 64 -6.91 1.62 1.53
CA ILE A 64 -5.73 1.92 2.34
C ILE A 64 -5.84 3.38 2.82
N LEU A 65 -5.79 3.56 4.14
CA LEU A 65 -5.75 4.87 4.78
C LEU A 65 -4.34 5.17 5.26
N VAL A 66 -3.76 6.24 4.74
CA VAL A 66 -2.42 6.72 5.09
C VAL A 66 -2.53 7.94 6.00
N LEU A 67 -2.00 7.83 7.21
CA LEU A 67 -1.89 8.91 8.19
C LEU A 67 -0.55 9.65 7.99
N ARG A 68 -0.56 10.97 7.96
CA ARG A 68 0.65 11.80 7.81
C ARG A 68 1.00 12.55 9.09
N HIS A 69 2.20 13.10 9.14
CA HIS A 69 2.74 13.84 10.29
C HIS A 69 1.98 15.14 10.60
N ASP A 70 1.37 15.76 9.60
CA ASP A 70 0.57 16.98 9.69
C ASP A 70 -0.87 16.72 10.14
N MET A 71 -1.14 15.54 10.69
CA MET A 71 -2.47 15.05 11.09
C MET A 71 -3.46 14.88 9.94
N SER A 72 -3.03 15.06 8.69
CA SER A 72 -3.85 14.76 7.52
C SER A 72 -3.93 13.24 7.25
N GLN A 73 -4.96 12.85 6.51
CA GLN A 73 -5.18 11.48 6.10
C GLN A 73 -5.42 11.45 4.60
N GLN A 74 -4.85 10.46 3.92
CA GLN A 74 -5.12 10.20 2.52
C GLN A 74 -5.63 8.77 2.36
N GLN A 75 -6.77 8.63 1.70
CA GLN A 75 -7.35 7.34 1.36
C GLN A 75 -6.99 6.96 -0.08
N PHE A 76 -6.71 5.67 -0.29
CA PHE A 76 -6.49 5.08 -1.60
C PHE A 76 -7.47 3.90 -1.82
N PRO A 77 -8.05 3.78 -3.03
CA PRO A 77 -8.09 4.80 -4.08
C PRO A 77 -8.87 6.05 -3.61
N ASP A 78 -8.86 7.13 -4.39
CA ASP A 78 -9.57 8.36 -4.03
C ASP A 78 -11.09 8.10 -3.96
N PRO A 79 -11.75 8.35 -2.81
CA PRO A 79 -13.17 8.07 -2.64
C PRO A 79 -14.10 8.91 -3.52
N GLU A 80 -13.62 10.03 -4.09
CA GLU A 80 -14.39 10.84 -5.04
C GLU A 80 -14.45 10.20 -6.44
N THR A 81 -13.42 9.42 -6.79
CA THR A 81 -13.29 8.82 -8.14
C THR A 81 -13.54 7.32 -8.13
N HIS A 82 -13.51 6.67 -6.97
CA HIS A 82 -13.67 5.23 -6.84
C HIS A 82 -14.56 4.88 -5.64
N PRO A 83 -15.56 3.99 -5.80
CA PRO A 83 -16.37 3.52 -4.68
C PRO A 83 -15.53 2.78 -3.65
N GLN A 84 -15.84 2.95 -2.37
CA GLN A 84 -15.08 2.32 -1.29
C GLN A 84 -15.17 0.80 -1.32
N TYR A 85 -14.06 0.13 -1.02
CA TYR A 85 -14.05 -1.31 -0.86
C TYR A 85 -14.74 -1.74 0.45
N GLY A 86 -15.25 -2.97 0.47
CA GLY A 86 -15.95 -3.51 1.64
C GLY A 86 -15.05 -3.77 2.85
N GLY A 87 -15.54 -3.40 4.04
CA GLY A 87 -14.95 -3.71 5.36
C GLY A 87 -13.82 -2.76 5.79
N PRO A 88 -13.10 -3.04 6.91
CA PRO A 88 -12.18 -2.07 7.48
C PRO A 88 -10.98 -1.78 6.57
N PRO A 89 -10.53 -0.51 6.47
CA PRO A 89 -9.36 -0.15 5.68
C PRO A 89 -8.08 -0.64 6.35
N LEU A 90 -7.07 -0.93 5.51
CA LEU A 90 -5.70 -1.12 5.98
C LEU A 90 -5.13 0.26 6.33
N ARG A 91 -4.46 0.37 7.47
CA ARG A 91 -3.94 1.65 7.95
C ARG A 91 -2.43 1.67 7.90
N LEU A 92 -1.90 2.74 7.32
CA LEU A 92 -0.48 3.01 7.23
C LEU A 92 -0.20 4.38 7.84
N SER A 93 1.00 4.59 8.37
CA SER A 93 1.53 5.91 8.70
C SER A 93 2.67 6.23 7.75
N TYR A 94 2.59 7.39 7.11
CA TYR A 94 3.59 7.93 6.21
C TYR A 94 4.58 8.78 6.99
N HIS A 95 5.86 8.45 6.84
CA HIS A 95 6.96 9.15 7.49
C HIS A 95 7.93 9.65 6.42
N MET A 96 8.22 10.94 6.46
CA MET A 96 9.21 11.59 5.61
C MET A 96 10.34 12.05 6.53
N HIS A 97 11.46 11.32 6.66
CA HIS A 97 12.57 11.81 7.52
C HIS A 97 14.00 11.54 6.99
N GLU A 98 14.68 12.67 6.73
CA GLU A 98 16.00 13.11 7.20
C GLU A 98 17.30 12.33 6.96
N TYR A 99 17.30 11.06 6.57
CA TYR A 99 18.55 10.34 6.25
C TYR A 99 18.46 9.58 4.94
N SER A 100 19.01 10.18 3.88
CA SER A 100 19.49 9.63 2.58
C SER A 100 18.68 8.53 1.84
N GLY A 101 17.49 8.13 2.32
CA GLY A 101 16.79 6.91 1.91
C GLY A 101 15.33 7.07 1.44
N GLY A 102 14.69 8.23 1.61
CA GLY A 102 13.36 8.52 1.04
C GLY A 102 12.15 8.24 1.94
N GLU A 103 10.98 8.03 1.31
CA GLU A 103 9.62 7.98 1.91
C GLU A 103 9.25 6.62 2.53
N HIS A 104 8.83 6.55 3.81
CA HIS A 104 8.42 5.28 4.47
C HIS A 104 6.92 5.12 4.76
N TYR A 105 6.45 3.87 4.78
CA TYR A 105 5.15 3.48 5.32
C TYR A 105 5.30 2.43 6.42
N ASN A 106 4.72 2.70 7.60
CA ASN A 106 4.60 1.74 8.69
C ASN A 106 3.15 1.27 8.84
N SER A 107 2.94 0.01 9.24
CA SER A 107 1.59 -0.50 9.54
C SER A 107 1.05 0.11 10.83
N VAL A 108 -0.21 0.55 10.81
CA VAL A 108 -0.94 1.05 11.97
C VAL A 108 -2.03 0.06 12.33
N VAL A 109 -2.08 -0.33 13.60
CA VAL A 109 -3.11 -1.24 14.14
C VAL A 109 -3.86 -0.49 15.24
N PRO A 110 -5.20 -0.39 15.15
CA PRO A 110 -6.02 0.20 16.20
C PRO A 110 -5.73 -0.42 17.57
N TYR A 111 -5.74 0.41 18.62
CA TYR A 111 -5.44 -0.05 19.97
C TYR A 111 -6.42 -1.14 20.45
N GLU A 112 -7.70 -1.01 20.09
CA GLU A 112 -8.77 -1.96 20.41
C GLU A 112 -8.49 -3.36 19.84
N ASP A 113 -7.91 -3.45 18.64
CA ASP A 113 -7.58 -4.72 17.98
C ASP A 113 -6.40 -5.45 18.65
N ARG A 114 -5.47 -4.72 19.27
CA ARG A 114 -4.38 -5.33 20.06
C ARG A 114 -4.89 -6.01 21.32
N ASN A 115 -5.93 -5.45 21.94
CA ASN A 115 -6.53 -5.99 23.15
C ASN A 115 -7.43 -7.21 22.87
N LEU A 116 -8.06 -7.28 21.70
CA LEU A 116 -8.81 -8.46 21.26
C LEU A 116 -7.89 -9.68 21.12
N ARG A 117 -6.66 -9.50 20.60
CA ARG A 117 -5.65 -10.57 20.51
C ARG A 117 -5.07 -10.99 21.86
N ARG A 118 -5.03 -10.09 22.86
CA ARG A 118 -4.54 -10.40 24.21
C ARG A 118 -5.61 -10.97 25.14
N ARG A 119 -6.90 -10.80 24.84
CA ARG A 119 -8.01 -11.31 25.64
C ARG A 119 -8.25 -12.82 25.52
N ILE A 120 -7.62 -13.51 24.56
CA ILE A 120 -7.60 -14.98 24.49
C ILE A 120 -6.45 -15.52 25.35
N ARG A 121 -6.50 -15.25 26.66
CA ARG A 121 -5.82 -16.02 27.71
C ARG A 121 -6.47 -15.67 29.05
N LEU A 122 -7.65 -16.24 29.24
CA LEU A 122 -8.16 -16.52 30.58
C LEU A 122 -8.43 -18.03 30.64
N LYS A 123 -7.50 -18.75 31.26
CA LYS A 123 -7.83 -19.98 31.99
C LYS A 123 -7.02 -20.01 33.29
N ARG A 124 -7.80 -19.71 34.34
CA ARG A 124 -7.65 -19.90 35.79
C ARG A 124 -6.49 -19.20 36.49
#